data_AF-D0LNX9-F1
#
_entry.id   AF-D0LNX9-F1
#
_cell.length_a   1.000
_cell.length_b   1.000
_cell.length_c   1.000
_cell.angle_alpha   90.00
_cell.angle_beta   90.00
_cell.angle_gamma   90.00
#
_symmetry.space_group_name_H-M   'P 1'
#
loop_
_entity.id
_entity.type
_entity.pdbx_description
1 polymer ?
#
loop_
_entity_poly.entity_id
_entity_poly.type
_entity_poly.pdbx_seq_one_letter_code
_entity_poly.pdbx_strand_id
1 'polypeptide(L)'
;MRPMSQSTYEAIQPLIAHSEQQGTSMRVIFRCPASGEEVEATAGLRSGNDLGNRVAQSAKRSLMWSVRSAIASAVRSAFGHGIVSNMAQSATRDAMSAGQQRLTYSDSDKRDAIERAFESVSSQFVWDSEQSRYISSKAAGSSMSEFLTQLGNAPVTAKFDRGVVARMLTEIAAADGSVGDDERAFLAAFIPPDLGTVDDLLRASKVSPAELAETSTGAVRDTMLMLAWAVAYTDEELAPEEAARLEEFASGLAIDGARVAALKSYAQHYLLDQSLQRAYASGQRDAAVHAEAMAMAQRLGIDATEAERADIRFRKRYGLV
;
A
#
# COMPACT_ATOMS: atom_id res chain seq x y z
N MET A 1 -0.47 23.61 21.76
CA MET A 1 0.44 22.48 21.48
C MET A 1 0.11 21.98 20.09
N ARG A 2 1.09 21.96 19.17
CA ARG A 2 0.88 21.41 17.81
C ARG A 2 0.92 19.89 17.89
N PRO A 3 -0.04 19.17 17.30
CA PRO A 3 0.05 17.72 17.21
C PRO A 3 1.05 17.33 16.11
N MET A 4 2.08 16.54 16.47
CA MET A 4 3.20 16.11 15.61
C MET A 4 2.90 14.78 14.89
N SER A 5 1.78 14.70 14.19
CA SER A 5 1.41 13.52 13.38
C SER A 5 1.82 13.65 11.91
N GLN A 6 2.53 14.71 11.54
CA GLN A 6 3.27 14.73 10.28
C GLN A 6 4.53 13.89 10.49
N SER A 7 4.76 12.92 9.60
CA SER A 7 5.98 12.13 9.47
C SER A 7 7.15 13.01 9.02
N THR A 8 7.46 14.03 9.81
CA THR A 8 8.60 14.92 9.56
C THR A 8 9.88 14.17 9.84
N TYR A 9 10.95 14.59 9.17
CA TYR A 9 12.27 14.01 9.36
C TYR A 9 12.67 13.95 10.84
N GLU A 10 12.32 14.95 11.65
CA GLU A 10 12.62 14.96 13.09
C GLU A 10 11.92 13.83 13.86
N ALA A 11 10.68 13.49 13.49
CA ALA A 11 9.93 12.41 14.13
C ALA A 11 10.44 11.03 13.70
N ILE A 12 10.95 10.91 12.47
CA ILE A 12 11.45 9.66 11.90
C ILE A 12 12.93 9.42 12.26
N GLN A 13 13.72 10.48 12.46
CA GLN A 13 15.16 10.41 12.69
C GLN A 13 15.57 9.36 13.75
N PRO A 14 14.90 9.23 14.90
CA PRO A 14 15.24 8.23 15.91
C PRO A 14 15.10 6.78 15.44
N LEU A 15 14.32 6.53 14.38
CA LEU A 15 14.14 5.21 13.78
C LEU A 15 15.26 4.86 12.81
N ILE A 16 16.00 5.83 12.27
CA ILE A 16 16.96 5.57 11.19
C ILE A 16 18.17 4.83 11.77
N ALA A 17 18.21 3.50 11.58
CA ALA A 17 19.36 2.69 11.96
C ALA A 17 20.48 2.79 10.93
N HIS A 18 20.13 2.90 9.65
CA HIS A 18 21.07 3.04 8.55
C HIS A 18 20.45 3.82 7.39
N SER A 19 21.23 4.66 6.72
CA SER A 19 20.85 5.29 5.46
C SER A 19 22.04 5.38 4.52
N GLU A 20 21.83 5.00 3.27
CA GLU A 20 22.87 4.96 2.24
C GLU A 20 22.30 5.46 0.90
N GLN A 21 23.04 6.36 0.26
CA GLN A 21 22.74 6.77 -1.11
C GLN A 21 23.27 5.71 -2.10
N GLN A 22 22.36 5.13 -2.89
CA GLN A 22 22.66 4.19 -3.96
C GLN A 22 22.28 4.81 -5.31
N GLY A 23 23.26 5.48 -5.94
CA GLY A 23 23.07 6.20 -7.20
C GLY A 23 22.07 7.36 -7.04
N THR A 24 20.91 7.22 -7.67
CA THR A 24 19.78 8.17 -7.63
C THR A 24 18.71 7.80 -6.61
N SER A 25 18.99 6.86 -5.71
CA SER A 25 18.06 6.41 -4.67
C SER A 25 18.69 6.46 -3.28
N MET A 26 17.84 6.55 -2.26
CA MET A 26 18.21 6.47 -0.86
C MET A 26 17.61 5.17 -0.30
N ARG A 27 18.47 4.29 0.20
CA ARG A 27 18.10 3.09 0.97
C ARG A 27 18.13 3.45 2.45
N VAL A 28 17.08 3.11 3.19
CA VAL A 28 16.93 3.43 4.61
C VAL A 28 16.47 2.19 5.37
N ILE A 29 17.11 1.91 6.49
CA ILE A 29 16.69 0.89 7.45
C ILE A 29 16.13 1.61 8.68
N PHE A 30 14.83 1.41 8.93
CA PHE A 30 14.13 1.90 10.10
C PHE A 30 14.11 0.81 11.17
N ARG A 31 14.64 1.08 12.35
CA ARG A 31 14.60 0.18 13.50
C ARG A 31 13.63 0.71 14.55
N CYS A 32 12.67 -0.12 14.93
CA CYS A 32 11.77 0.17 16.03
C CYS A 32 12.55 0.23 17.36
N PRO A 33 12.49 1.33 18.12
CA PRO A 33 13.23 1.46 19.36
C PRO A 33 12.65 0.61 20.51
N ALA A 34 11.40 0.14 20.39
CA ALA A 34 10.74 -0.69 21.40
C ALA A 34 10.98 -2.19 21.18
N SER A 35 10.86 -2.69 19.94
CA SER A 35 11.01 -4.11 19.61
C SER A 35 12.36 -4.48 19.02
N GLY A 36 13.14 -3.51 18.53
CA GLY A 36 14.37 -3.77 17.76
C GLY A 36 14.13 -4.29 16.33
N GLU A 37 12.88 -4.40 15.90
CA GLU A 37 12.51 -4.83 14.55
C GLU A 37 12.99 -3.83 13.49
N GLU A 38 13.56 -4.35 12.40
CA GLU A 38 14.06 -3.54 11.29
C GLU A 38 13.15 -3.65 10.07
N VAL A 39 12.88 -2.51 9.46
CA VAL A 39 12.08 -2.36 8.25
C VAL A 39 12.89 -1.58 7.24
N GLU A 40 13.17 -2.19 6.09
CA GLU A 40 13.92 -1.58 5.00
C GLU A 40 12.97 -0.89 4.01
N ALA A 41 13.35 0.29 3.54
CA ALA A 41 12.65 1.02 2.49
C ALA A 41 13.62 1.76 1.57
N THR A 42 13.18 2.05 0.34
CA THR A 42 13.98 2.79 -0.64
C THR A 42 13.13 3.85 -1.34
N ALA A 43 13.71 5.03 -1.57
CA ALA A 43 13.06 6.09 -2.33
C ALA A 43 14.05 6.80 -3.28
N GLY A 44 13.58 7.22 -4.45
CA GLY A 44 14.40 7.98 -5.41
C GLY A 44 14.74 9.39 -4.91
N LEU A 45 15.99 9.82 -5.01
CA LEU A 45 16.46 11.18 -4.77
C LEU A 45 16.02 12.11 -5.92
N ARG A 46 15.53 13.30 -5.56
CA ARG A 46 15.09 14.33 -6.50
C ARG A 46 15.89 15.59 -6.22
N SER A 47 16.49 16.21 -7.25
CA SER A 47 17.27 17.44 -7.10
C SER A 47 16.35 18.67 -6.95
N GLY A 48 16.63 19.52 -5.97
CA GLY A 48 15.81 20.64 -5.49
C GLY A 48 15.30 21.72 -6.48
N ASN A 49 15.58 21.65 -7.78
CA ASN A 49 14.97 22.55 -8.76
C ASN A 49 13.45 22.32 -8.97
N ASP A 50 12.89 21.29 -8.33
CA ASP A 50 11.48 20.90 -8.43
C ASP A 50 10.64 21.27 -7.18
N LEU A 51 11.25 21.84 -6.13
CA LEU A 51 10.60 22.11 -4.84
C LEU A 51 9.68 23.34 -4.85
N GLY A 52 9.98 24.36 -5.67
CA GLY A 52 9.28 25.65 -5.65
C GLY A 52 7.83 25.63 -6.13
N ASN A 53 7.43 24.60 -6.89
CA ASN A 53 6.09 24.54 -7.49
C ASN A 53 5.07 23.67 -6.75
N ARG A 54 5.43 22.95 -5.67
CA ARG A 54 4.52 21.96 -5.04
C ARG A 54 3.86 22.40 -3.72
N VAL A 55 4.32 23.46 -3.06
CA VAL A 55 3.76 23.87 -1.76
C VAL A 55 2.39 24.57 -1.90
N ALA A 56 2.02 25.06 -3.08
CA ALA A 56 0.74 25.73 -3.33
C ALA A 56 -0.38 24.82 -3.91
N GLN A 57 -0.08 23.58 -4.31
CA GLN A 57 -1.04 22.68 -4.99
C GLN A 57 -1.56 21.51 -4.11
N SER A 58 -1.18 21.44 -2.84
CA SER A 58 -1.43 20.26 -1.98
C SER A 58 -2.78 20.21 -1.28
N ALA A 59 -3.72 21.12 -1.56
CA ALA A 59 -5.04 21.15 -0.93
C ALA A 59 -6.14 20.92 -1.97
N LYS A 60 -6.30 19.65 -2.40
CA LYS A 60 -7.49 19.02 -3.04
C LYS A 60 -7.18 17.70 -3.77
N ARG A 61 -6.18 16.92 -3.34
CA ARG A 61 -6.11 15.52 -3.80
C ARG A 61 -7.27 14.76 -3.16
N SER A 62 -8.21 14.31 -3.99
CA SER A 62 -9.36 13.47 -3.60
C SER A 62 -8.94 12.40 -2.61
N LEU A 63 -9.77 12.11 -1.60
CA LEU A 63 -9.60 10.99 -0.66
C LEU A 63 -9.23 9.69 -1.40
N MET A 64 -9.81 9.47 -2.57
CA MET A 64 -9.54 8.27 -3.36
C MET A 64 -8.12 8.17 -3.90
N TRP A 65 -7.45 9.28 -4.21
CA TRP A 65 -6.08 9.22 -4.70
C TRP A 65 -5.11 8.69 -3.63
N SER A 66 -5.30 9.09 -2.36
CA SER A 66 -4.50 8.55 -1.25
C SER A 66 -4.83 7.10 -0.96
N VAL A 67 -6.12 6.74 -1.00
CA VAL A 67 -6.56 5.35 -0.80
C VAL A 67 -5.95 4.44 -1.87
N ARG A 68 -6.03 4.84 -3.15
CA ARG A 68 -5.35 4.16 -4.26
C ARG A 68 -3.85 4.03 -4.03
N SER A 69 -3.18 5.09 -3.58
CA SER A 69 -1.74 5.04 -3.30
C SER A 69 -1.39 4.03 -2.19
N ALA A 70 -2.23 3.92 -1.16
CA ALA A 70 -2.07 2.95 -0.09
C ALA A 70 -2.29 1.50 -0.56
N ILE A 71 -3.34 1.25 -1.36
CA ILE A 71 -3.58 -0.06 -1.98
C ILE A 71 -2.42 -0.43 -2.90
N ALA A 72 -1.96 0.49 -3.74
CA ALA A 72 -0.82 0.25 -4.61
C ALA A 72 0.41 -0.17 -3.81
N SER A 73 0.64 0.47 -2.67
CA SER A 73 1.75 0.12 -1.77
C SER A 73 1.57 -1.26 -1.15
N ALA A 74 0.36 -1.60 -0.71
CA ALA A 74 0.03 -2.91 -0.14
C ALA A 74 0.07 -4.05 -1.17
N VAL A 75 -0.40 -3.81 -2.39
CA VAL A 75 -0.30 -4.78 -3.49
C VAL A 75 1.17 -5.00 -3.86
N ARG A 76 1.96 -3.92 -3.93
CA ARG A 76 3.40 -4.01 -4.22
C ARG A 76 4.14 -4.81 -3.14
N SER A 77 3.79 -4.66 -1.86
CA SER A 77 4.36 -5.48 -0.80
C SER A 77 3.91 -6.95 -0.89
N ALA A 78 2.67 -7.22 -1.33
CA ALA A 78 2.17 -8.58 -1.60
C ALA A 78 3.04 -9.33 -2.61
N PHE A 79 3.51 -8.62 -3.64
CA PHE A 79 4.39 -9.14 -4.68
C PHE A 79 5.85 -9.38 -4.23
N GLY A 80 6.15 -9.23 -2.93
CA GLY A 80 7.47 -9.51 -2.38
C GLY A 80 8.53 -8.47 -2.76
N HIS A 81 8.15 -7.27 -3.18
CA HIS A 81 9.12 -6.19 -3.43
C HIS A 81 9.69 -5.56 -2.15
N GLY A 82 9.36 -6.11 -0.97
CA GLY A 82 10.18 -6.01 0.23
C GLY A 82 10.89 -7.35 0.44
N ILE A 83 12.21 -7.36 0.29
CA ILE A 83 13.13 -8.47 0.62
C ILE A 83 13.21 -9.56 -0.50
N VAL A 84 14.38 -9.62 -1.16
CA VAL A 84 14.82 -10.60 -2.19
C VAL A 84 14.52 -10.26 -3.67
N SER A 85 15.38 -9.44 -4.30
CA SER A 85 15.83 -9.67 -5.71
C SER A 85 16.90 -8.70 -6.28
N ASN A 86 17.81 -8.13 -5.48
CA ASN A 86 18.99 -7.40 -6.03
C ASN A 86 20.35 -8.00 -5.65
N MET A 87 20.40 -9.20 -5.05
CA MET A 87 21.66 -9.89 -4.71
C MET A 87 22.25 -10.77 -5.85
N ALA A 88 21.68 -10.78 -7.06
CA ALA A 88 22.12 -11.71 -8.11
C ALA A 88 22.72 -11.07 -9.38
N GLN A 89 22.90 -9.75 -9.49
CA GLN A 89 23.53 -9.14 -10.68
C GLN A 89 24.56 -8.02 -10.41
N SER A 90 25.05 -7.86 -9.19
CA SER A 90 26.08 -6.87 -8.83
C SER A 90 27.43 -7.51 -8.46
N ALA A 91 27.79 -8.62 -9.12
CA ALA A 91 29.12 -9.24 -8.97
C ALA A 91 29.93 -9.35 -10.28
N THR A 92 29.44 -8.84 -11.42
CA THR A 92 30.16 -8.95 -12.71
C THR A 92 30.19 -7.68 -13.56
N ARG A 93 30.13 -6.47 -12.96
CA ARG A 93 30.31 -5.22 -13.72
C ARG A 93 31.16 -4.11 -13.09
N ASP A 94 31.96 -4.42 -12.06
CA ASP A 94 32.97 -3.48 -11.53
C ASP A 94 34.30 -3.52 -12.29
N ALA A 95 34.23 -3.69 -13.61
CA ALA A 95 35.35 -3.50 -14.52
C ALA A 95 34.91 -2.63 -15.71
N MET A 96 34.38 -1.43 -15.42
CA MET A 96 34.33 -0.29 -16.35
C MET A 96 33.92 0.99 -15.59
N SER A 97 34.73 1.42 -14.62
CA SER A 97 34.64 2.77 -14.07
C SER A 97 35.41 3.74 -14.98
N ALA A 98 34.71 4.34 -15.94
CA ALA A 98 35.15 5.56 -16.61
C ALA A 98 33.93 6.42 -16.92
N GLY A 99 33.61 7.37 -16.03
CA GLY A 99 32.78 8.52 -16.37
C GLY A 99 31.46 8.76 -15.64
N GLN A 100 31.21 8.19 -14.45
CA GLN A 100 30.04 8.62 -13.65
C GLN A 100 30.38 9.87 -12.85
N GLN A 101 29.90 11.03 -13.34
CA GLN A 101 29.72 12.22 -12.51
C GLN A 101 28.95 11.82 -11.25
N ARG A 102 29.58 11.94 -10.08
CA ARG A 102 28.89 11.83 -8.79
C ARG A 102 27.84 12.94 -8.75
N LEU A 103 26.58 12.60 -9.00
CA LEU A 103 25.46 13.50 -8.75
C LEU A 103 25.41 13.74 -7.24
N THR A 104 25.87 14.91 -6.82
CA THR A 104 25.84 15.34 -5.42
C THR A 104 24.44 15.85 -5.12
N TYR A 105 23.67 15.09 -4.34
CA TYR A 105 22.37 15.53 -3.84
C TYR A 105 22.55 16.34 -2.56
N SER A 106 21.69 17.35 -2.37
CA SER A 106 21.71 18.16 -1.15
C SER A 106 21.23 17.34 0.06
N ASP A 107 21.56 17.77 1.27
CA ASP A 107 21.03 17.13 2.48
C ASP A 107 19.50 17.26 2.56
N SER A 108 18.92 18.32 1.98
CA SER A 108 17.47 18.47 1.84
C SER A 108 16.88 17.38 0.95
N ASP A 109 17.50 17.08 -0.20
CA ASP A 109 17.03 16.03 -1.11
C ASP A 109 17.09 14.65 -0.45
N LYS A 110 18.12 14.44 0.38
CA LYS A 110 18.29 13.21 1.17
C LYS A 110 17.21 13.06 2.25
N ARG A 111 16.89 14.13 2.98
CA ARG A 111 15.82 14.13 4.00
C ARG A 111 14.46 13.86 3.37
N ASP A 112 14.13 14.53 2.27
CA ASP A 112 12.91 14.28 1.51
C ASP A 112 12.81 12.83 1.02
N ALA A 113 13.91 12.25 0.54
CA ALA A 113 13.93 10.84 0.16
C ALA A 113 13.72 9.91 1.36
N ILE A 114 14.26 10.24 2.54
CA ILE A 114 14.05 9.46 3.77
C ILE A 114 12.58 9.53 4.23
N GLU A 115 11.96 10.70 4.22
CA GLU A 115 10.54 10.87 4.54
C GLU A 115 9.67 10.04 3.59
N ARG A 116 9.91 10.12 2.27
CA ARG A 116 9.19 9.30 1.27
C ARG A 116 9.44 7.80 1.43
N ALA A 117 10.65 7.41 1.83
CA ALA A 117 10.96 6.02 2.14
C ALA A 117 10.16 5.56 3.36
N PHE A 118 10.09 6.38 4.42
CA PHE A 118 9.29 6.08 5.60
C PHE A 118 7.80 6.01 5.28
N GLU A 119 7.25 6.93 4.47
CA GLU A 119 5.85 6.90 4.03
C GLU A 119 5.47 5.53 3.42
N SER A 120 6.37 4.93 2.63
CA SER A 120 6.15 3.62 2.00
C SER A 120 6.05 2.46 2.99
N VAL A 121 6.61 2.61 4.20
CA VAL A 121 6.57 1.61 5.27
C VAL A 121 5.84 2.10 6.52
N SER A 122 5.21 3.27 6.45
CA SER A 122 4.58 3.95 7.59
C SER A 122 3.46 3.10 8.22
N SER A 123 2.80 2.25 7.43
CA SER A 123 1.80 1.29 7.89
C SER A 123 2.33 0.25 8.89
N GLN A 124 3.66 0.06 8.96
CA GLN A 124 4.31 -0.84 9.91
C GLN A 124 4.64 -0.16 11.23
N PHE A 125 4.50 1.17 11.33
CA PHE A 125 4.80 1.95 12.51
C PHE A 125 3.54 2.65 13.05
N VAL A 126 3.47 2.81 14.36
CA VAL A 126 2.42 3.55 15.07
C VAL A 126 3.11 4.61 15.92
N TRP A 127 2.52 5.81 15.98
CA TRP A 127 2.99 6.86 16.86
C TRP A 127 2.59 6.55 18.31
N ASP A 128 3.57 6.35 19.18
CA ASP A 128 3.39 6.27 20.63
C ASP A 128 3.33 7.71 21.17
N SER A 129 2.13 8.14 21.57
CA SER A 129 1.88 9.48 22.08
C SER A 129 2.47 9.71 23.48
N GLU A 130 2.60 8.66 24.29
CA GLU A 130 3.19 8.76 25.64
C GLU A 130 4.68 9.04 25.56
N GLN A 131 5.36 8.39 24.61
CA GLN A 131 6.80 8.48 24.46
C GLN A 131 7.21 9.43 23.32
N SER A 132 6.24 10.02 22.61
CA SER A 132 6.43 10.92 21.47
C SER A 132 7.40 10.34 20.44
N ARG A 133 7.21 9.08 20.06
CA ARG A 133 8.06 8.37 19.09
C ARG A 133 7.27 7.34 18.31
N TYR A 134 7.76 6.97 17.13
CA TYR A 134 7.23 5.82 16.41
C TYR A 134 7.74 4.51 17.04
N ILE A 135 6.85 3.53 17.13
CA ILE A 135 7.15 2.13 17.49
C ILE A 135 6.55 1.22 16.41
N SER A 136 7.06 -0.01 16.26
CA SER A 136 6.46 -0.94 15.31
C SER A 136 5.03 -1.27 15.76
N SER A 137 4.13 -1.38 14.80
CA SER A 137 2.74 -1.79 15.01
C SER A 137 2.64 -3.09 15.83
N LYS A 138 3.57 -4.03 15.61
CA LYS A 138 3.71 -5.26 16.40
C LYS A 138 4.07 -4.96 17.86
N ALA A 139 5.01 -4.04 18.10
CA ALA A 139 5.45 -3.65 19.44
C ALA A 139 4.37 -2.86 20.21
N ALA A 140 3.56 -2.08 19.50
CA ALA A 140 2.48 -1.29 20.08
C ALA A 140 1.32 -2.14 20.64
N GLY A 141 1.32 -3.46 20.37
CA GLY A 141 0.13 -4.30 20.60
C GLY A 141 -1.08 -3.86 19.75
N SER A 142 -0.89 -2.88 18.86
CA SER A 142 -1.89 -2.39 17.94
C SER A 142 -2.16 -3.48 16.92
N SER A 143 -3.28 -4.19 17.06
CA SER A 143 -3.76 -5.14 16.06
C SER A 143 -3.77 -4.42 14.70
N MET A 144 -2.88 -4.83 13.80
CA MET A 144 -2.93 -4.42 12.40
C MET A 144 -4.34 -4.68 11.87
N SER A 145 -4.77 -3.94 10.84
CA SER A 145 -6.03 -4.30 10.19
C SER A 145 -5.95 -5.74 9.70
N GLU A 146 -7.07 -6.45 9.72
CA GLU A 146 -7.14 -7.85 9.25
C GLU A 146 -6.59 -8.00 7.83
N PHE A 147 -6.76 -6.97 6.99
CA PHE A 147 -6.17 -6.89 5.67
C PHE A 147 -4.64 -6.96 5.69
N LEU A 148 -3.98 -6.13 6.52
CA LEU A 148 -2.53 -6.13 6.62
C LEU A 148 -2.00 -7.40 7.30
N THR A 149 -2.76 -7.94 8.27
CA THR A 149 -2.45 -9.23 8.90
C THR A 149 -2.47 -10.37 7.88
N GLN A 150 -3.52 -10.46 7.06
CA GLN A 150 -3.64 -11.45 5.98
C GLN A 150 -2.49 -11.31 4.98
N LEU A 151 -2.22 -10.08 4.55
CA LEU A 151 -1.15 -9.75 3.61
C LEU A 151 0.24 -10.15 4.12
N GLY A 152 0.53 -9.88 5.40
CA GLY A 152 1.80 -10.23 6.03
C GLY A 152 1.95 -11.74 6.29
N ASN A 153 0.86 -12.44 6.61
CA ASN A 153 0.88 -13.87 6.93
C ASN A 153 0.95 -14.75 5.68
N ALA A 154 0.38 -14.30 4.56
CA ALA A 154 0.31 -15.09 3.33
C ALA A 154 0.57 -14.22 2.07
N PRO A 155 1.81 -13.71 1.90
CA PRO A 155 2.18 -12.94 0.71
C PRO A 155 2.18 -13.81 -0.55
N VAL A 156 1.94 -13.19 -1.72
CA VAL A 156 1.89 -13.86 -3.02
C VAL A 156 3.30 -13.92 -3.62
N THR A 157 4.09 -14.92 -3.22
CA THR A 157 5.52 -14.99 -3.59
C THR A 157 5.79 -15.80 -4.87
N ALA A 158 4.99 -16.83 -5.15
CA ALA A 158 5.19 -17.70 -6.31
C ALA A 158 4.98 -16.95 -7.63
N LYS A 159 5.94 -17.06 -8.57
CA LYS A 159 5.90 -16.33 -9.84
C LYS A 159 4.60 -16.57 -10.63
N PHE A 160 4.09 -17.80 -10.62
CA PHE A 160 2.83 -18.16 -11.27
C PHE A 160 1.66 -17.38 -10.64
N ASP A 161 1.46 -17.51 -9.32
CA ASP A 161 0.40 -16.80 -8.59
C ASP A 161 0.49 -15.28 -8.74
N ARG A 162 1.72 -14.73 -8.78
CA ARG A 162 1.95 -13.30 -9.04
C ARG A 162 1.40 -12.90 -10.41
N GLY A 163 1.66 -13.69 -11.45
CA GLY A 163 1.09 -13.46 -12.78
C GLY A 163 -0.43 -13.57 -12.81
N VAL A 164 -0.99 -14.57 -12.11
CA VAL A 164 -2.45 -14.75 -12.00
C VAL A 164 -3.09 -13.55 -11.30
N VAL A 165 -2.59 -13.15 -10.12
CA VAL A 165 -3.18 -12.01 -9.40
C VAL A 165 -3.03 -10.71 -10.16
N ALA A 166 -1.89 -10.45 -10.85
CA ALA A 166 -1.75 -9.26 -11.68
C ALA A 166 -2.82 -9.19 -12.78
N ARG A 167 -3.14 -10.33 -13.42
CA ARG A 167 -4.24 -10.42 -14.38
C ARG A 167 -5.61 -10.27 -13.72
N MET A 168 -5.84 -10.87 -12.55
CA MET A 168 -7.07 -10.67 -11.78
C MET A 168 -7.33 -9.18 -11.52
N LEU A 169 -6.33 -8.46 -10.99
CA LEU A 169 -6.47 -7.02 -10.69
C LEU A 169 -6.72 -6.19 -11.95
N THR A 170 -6.04 -6.53 -13.05
CA THR A 170 -6.24 -5.86 -14.35
C THR A 170 -7.64 -6.11 -14.91
N GLU A 171 -8.16 -7.33 -14.78
CA GLU A 171 -9.49 -7.68 -15.27
C GLU A 171 -10.62 -7.03 -14.46
N ILE A 172 -10.46 -6.86 -13.15
CA ILE A 172 -11.41 -6.09 -12.33
C ILE A 172 -11.44 -4.64 -12.79
N ALA A 173 -10.27 -4.01 -12.89
CA ALA A 173 -10.16 -2.62 -13.34
C ALA A 173 -10.66 -2.40 -14.78
N ALA A 174 -10.77 -3.46 -15.59
CA ALA A 174 -11.25 -3.41 -16.97
C ALA A 174 -12.66 -4.01 -17.15
N ALA A 175 -13.39 -4.29 -16.05
CA ALA A 175 -14.64 -5.03 -16.08
C ALA A 175 -15.74 -4.32 -16.88
N ASP A 176 -15.71 -2.97 -16.92
CA ASP A 176 -16.64 -2.14 -17.69
C ASP A 176 -16.32 -2.09 -19.20
N GLY A 177 -15.23 -2.72 -19.63
CA GLY A 177 -14.79 -2.79 -21.02
C GLY A 177 -13.77 -1.75 -21.44
N SER A 178 -13.34 -0.84 -20.55
CA SER A 178 -12.26 0.10 -20.81
C SER A 178 -11.35 0.28 -19.59
N VAL A 179 -10.14 0.80 -19.80
CA VAL A 179 -9.26 1.22 -18.70
C VAL A 179 -8.77 2.62 -19.04
N GLY A 180 -9.17 3.60 -18.25
CA GLY A 180 -8.74 4.99 -18.41
C GLY A 180 -7.25 5.19 -18.11
N ASP A 181 -6.71 6.34 -18.49
CA ASP A 181 -5.29 6.66 -18.23
C ASP A 181 -4.95 6.67 -16.74
N ASP A 182 -5.87 7.12 -15.89
CA ASP A 182 -5.69 7.17 -14.43
C ASP A 182 -5.67 5.77 -13.80
N GLU A 183 -6.54 4.87 -14.23
CA GLU A 183 -6.57 3.47 -13.78
C GLU A 183 -5.34 2.73 -14.27
N ARG A 184 -4.95 2.96 -15.52
CA ARG A 184 -3.71 2.41 -16.09
C ARG A 184 -2.49 2.85 -15.31
N ALA A 185 -2.39 4.14 -14.96
CA ALA A 185 -1.31 4.66 -14.13
C ALA A 185 -1.34 4.06 -12.72
N PHE A 186 -2.54 3.87 -12.15
CA PHE A 186 -2.74 3.22 -10.86
C PHE A 186 -2.27 1.75 -10.88
N LEU A 187 -2.71 0.94 -11.84
CA LEU A 187 -2.29 -0.45 -12.02
C LEU A 187 -0.77 -0.55 -12.23
N ALA A 188 -0.22 0.28 -13.11
CA ALA A 188 1.22 0.33 -13.38
C ALA A 188 2.05 0.71 -12.16
N ALA A 189 1.46 1.37 -11.15
CA ALA A 189 2.17 1.71 -9.93
C ALA A 189 2.51 0.48 -9.09
N PHE A 190 1.78 -0.63 -9.19
CA PHE A 190 2.00 -1.80 -8.33
C PHE A 190 2.21 -3.11 -9.05
N ILE A 191 1.92 -3.19 -10.35
CA ILE A 191 2.23 -4.36 -11.17
C ILE A 191 3.74 -4.40 -11.43
N PRO A 192 4.44 -5.46 -11.00
CA PRO A 192 5.87 -5.60 -11.25
C PRO A 192 6.18 -5.69 -12.75
N PRO A 193 7.19 -4.94 -13.25
CA PRO A 193 7.53 -4.94 -14.68
C PRO A 193 7.91 -6.32 -15.24
N ASP A 194 8.37 -7.25 -14.41
CA ASP A 194 8.70 -8.62 -14.80
C ASP A 194 7.47 -9.48 -15.13
N LEU A 195 6.27 -9.03 -14.76
CA LEU A 195 5.00 -9.66 -15.11
C LEU A 195 4.36 -9.09 -16.39
N GLY A 196 4.97 -8.07 -16.99
CA GLY A 196 4.48 -7.39 -18.19
C GLY A 196 3.91 -5.99 -17.92
N THR A 197 3.53 -5.29 -18.98
CA THR A 197 2.84 -4.00 -18.88
C THR A 197 1.33 -4.19 -18.70
N VAL A 198 0.62 -3.14 -18.28
CA VAL A 198 -0.86 -3.15 -18.21
C VAL A 198 -1.46 -3.53 -19.58
N ASP A 199 -0.90 -3.04 -20.69
CA ASP A 199 -1.33 -3.41 -22.05
C ASP A 199 -1.12 -4.88 -22.39
N ASP A 200 -0.04 -5.48 -21.89
CA ASP A 200 0.22 -6.90 -22.11
C ASP A 200 -0.81 -7.74 -21.35
N LEU A 201 -1.15 -7.33 -20.13
CA LEU A 201 -2.14 -8.00 -19.28
C LEU A 201 -3.56 -7.85 -19.82
N LEU A 202 -3.94 -6.68 -20.34
CA LEU A 202 -5.24 -6.46 -20.98
C LEU A 202 -5.43 -7.26 -22.27
N ARG A 203 -4.34 -7.53 -23.00
CA ARG A 203 -4.36 -8.35 -24.22
C ARG A 203 -4.24 -9.85 -23.93
N ALA A 204 -3.87 -10.24 -22.71
CA ALA A 204 -3.80 -11.63 -22.31
C ALA A 204 -5.21 -12.25 -22.31
N SER A 205 -5.28 -13.58 -22.34
CA SER A 205 -6.54 -14.27 -22.11
C SER A 205 -7.10 -13.92 -20.73
N LYS A 206 -8.41 -14.06 -20.53
CA LYS A 206 -9.00 -13.97 -19.19
C LYS A 206 -8.50 -15.11 -18.31
N VAL A 207 -8.30 -14.85 -17.02
CA VAL A 207 -7.94 -15.84 -16.00
C VAL A 207 -9.04 -16.88 -15.94
N SER A 208 -8.71 -18.13 -16.24
CA SER A 208 -9.70 -19.21 -16.25
C SER A 208 -9.84 -19.86 -14.88
N PRO A 209 -10.98 -20.51 -14.58
CA PRO A 209 -11.13 -21.30 -13.35
C PRO A 209 -10.06 -22.39 -13.19
N ALA A 210 -9.62 -23.00 -14.29
CA ALA A 210 -8.54 -23.99 -14.27
C ALA A 210 -7.21 -23.36 -13.85
N GLU A 211 -6.91 -22.16 -14.34
CA GLU A 211 -5.69 -21.44 -13.95
C GLU A 211 -5.70 -21.05 -12.47
N LEU A 212 -6.85 -20.62 -11.95
CA LEU A 212 -7.03 -20.34 -10.51
C LEU A 212 -6.86 -21.59 -9.65
N ALA A 213 -7.33 -22.75 -10.13
CA ALA A 213 -7.18 -24.02 -9.42
C ALA A 213 -5.71 -24.46 -9.29
N GLU A 214 -4.85 -24.07 -10.24
CA GLU A 214 -3.41 -24.37 -10.24
C GLU A 214 -2.58 -23.42 -9.36
N THR A 215 -3.17 -22.35 -8.82
CA THR A 215 -2.47 -21.45 -7.89
C THR A 215 -2.11 -22.15 -6.58
N SER A 216 -1.11 -21.63 -5.86
CA SER A 216 -0.74 -22.18 -4.55
C SER A 216 -1.95 -22.27 -3.62
N THR A 217 -2.08 -23.39 -2.91
CA THR A 217 -3.20 -23.65 -1.99
C THR A 217 -3.05 -22.91 -0.66
N GLY A 218 -4.16 -22.74 0.06
CA GLY A 218 -4.17 -22.18 1.41
C GLY A 218 -4.36 -20.67 1.44
N ALA A 219 -3.83 -20.02 2.47
CA ALA A 219 -4.09 -18.61 2.76
C ALA A 219 -3.59 -17.63 1.67
N VAL A 220 -2.74 -18.05 0.74
CA VAL A 220 -2.31 -17.19 -0.37
C VAL A 220 -3.49 -16.86 -1.30
N ARG A 221 -4.42 -17.81 -1.50
CA ARG A 221 -5.63 -17.58 -2.31
C ARG A 221 -6.54 -16.51 -1.70
N ASP A 222 -6.64 -16.51 -0.37
CA ASP A 222 -7.36 -15.47 0.37
C ASP A 222 -6.75 -14.09 0.10
N THR A 223 -5.42 -13.98 0.13
CA THR A 223 -4.71 -12.73 -0.19
C THR A 223 -5.00 -12.30 -1.62
N MET A 224 -4.94 -13.22 -2.60
CA MET A 224 -5.24 -12.90 -4.01
C MET A 224 -6.65 -12.32 -4.19
N LEU A 225 -7.67 -12.97 -3.61
CA LEU A 225 -9.05 -12.51 -3.70
C LEU A 225 -9.27 -11.19 -2.92
N MET A 226 -8.66 -11.05 -1.74
CA MET A 226 -8.75 -9.83 -0.92
C MET A 226 -8.17 -8.60 -1.64
N LEU A 227 -7.05 -8.76 -2.36
CA LEU A 227 -6.48 -7.69 -3.18
C LEU A 227 -7.40 -7.32 -4.35
N ALA A 228 -8.06 -8.30 -4.98
CA ALA A 228 -9.04 -8.05 -6.03
C ALA A 228 -10.24 -7.25 -5.52
N TRP A 229 -10.77 -7.58 -4.33
CA TRP A 229 -11.78 -6.77 -3.66
C TRP A 229 -11.31 -5.33 -3.38
N ALA A 230 -10.08 -5.15 -2.90
CA ALA A 230 -9.55 -3.83 -2.63
C ALA A 230 -9.45 -2.96 -3.89
N VAL A 231 -9.07 -3.56 -5.03
CA VAL A 231 -9.05 -2.87 -6.34
C VAL A 231 -10.47 -2.56 -6.81
N ALA A 232 -11.42 -3.49 -6.75
CA ALA A 232 -12.80 -3.24 -7.17
C ALA A 232 -13.45 -2.05 -6.43
N TYR A 233 -13.01 -1.79 -5.20
CA TYR A 233 -13.52 -0.69 -4.39
C TYR A 233 -12.79 0.65 -4.60
N THR A 234 -11.83 0.75 -5.52
CA THR A 234 -11.10 2.01 -5.76
C THR A 234 -11.90 3.11 -6.41
N ASP A 235 -13.07 2.77 -6.93
CA ASP A 235 -14.00 3.69 -7.57
C ASP A 235 -15.27 3.91 -6.74
N GLU A 236 -15.25 3.41 -5.49
CA GLU A 236 -16.32 3.54 -4.48
C GLU A 236 -17.67 2.92 -4.87
N GLU A 237 -17.81 2.39 -6.08
CA GLU A 237 -19.00 1.71 -6.59
C GLU A 237 -18.57 0.37 -7.18
N LEU A 238 -19.21 -0.72 -6.73
CA LEU A 238 -18.95 -2.05 -7.25
C LEU A 238 -19.91 -2.33 -8.39
N ALA A 239 -19.39 -2.38 -9.63
CA ALA A 239 -20.21 -2.69 -10.78
C ALA A 239 -20.68 -4.16 -10.76
N PRO A 240 -21.86 -4.49 -11.32
CA PRO A 240 -22.33 -5.87 -11.42
C PRO A 240 -21.34 -6.81 -12.11
N GLU A 241 -20.62 -6.30 -13.12
CA GLU A 241 -19.60 -7.04 -13.86
C GLU A 241 -18.37 -7.37 -13.00
N GLU A 242 -17.92 -6.43 -12.16
CA GLU A 242 -16.83 -6.66 -11.20
C GLU A 242 -17.25 -7.68 -10.14
N ALA A 243 -18.47 -7.54 -9.61
CA ALA A 243 -19.03 -8.46 -8.62
C ALA A 243 -19.10 -9.89 -9.18
N ALA A 244 -19.63 -10.06 -10.38
CA ALA A 244 -19.68 -11.36 -11.06
C ALA A 244 -18.28 -11.93 -11.27
N ARG A 245 -17.30 -11.10 -11.65
CA ARG A 245 -15.93 -11.56 -11.86
C ARG A 245 -15.24 -11.96 -10.54
N LEU A 246 -15.49 -11.26 -9.45
CA LEU A 246 -14.99 -11.62 -8.11
C LEU A 246 -15.61 -12.92 -7.60
N GLU A 247 -16.87 -13.21 -7.92
CA GLU A 247 -17.52 -14.49 -7.62
C GLU A 247 -16.89 -15.64 -8.41
N GLU A 248 -16.60 -15.43 -9.70
CA GLU A 248 -15.87 -16.40 -10.52
C GLU A 248 -14.47 -16.67 -9.96
N PHE A 249 -13.77 -15.62 -9.51
CA PHE A 249 -12.46 -15.75 -8.86
C PHE A 249 -12.54 -16.55 -7.56
N ALA A 250 -13.51 -16.23 -6.69
CA ALA A 250 -13.71 -16.96 -5.45
C ALA A 250 -14.00 -18.45 -5.68
N SER A 251 -14.85 -18.75 -6.66
CA SER A 251 -15.18 -20.11 -7.07
C SER A 251 -13.96 -20.86 -7.62
N GLY A 252 -13.20 -20.25 -8.53
CA GLY A 252 -11.98 -20.86 -9.11
C GLY A 252 -10.85 -21.07 -8.09
N LEU A 253 -10.74 -20.19 -7.09
CA LEU A 253 -9.81 -20.34 -5.97
C LEU A 253 -10.28 -21.35 -4.90
N ALA A 254 -11.53 -21.83 -5.01
CA ALA A 254 -12.19 -22.71 -4.05
C ALA A 254 -12.29 -22.10 -2.62
N ILE A 255 -12.64 -20.81 -2.53
CA ILE A 255 -12.85 -20.11 -1.26
C ILE A 255 -14.33 -20.16 -0.89
N ASP A 256 -14.65 -20.58 0.33
CA ASP A 256 -16.04 -20.69 0.79
C ASP A 256 -16.70 -19.32 1.00
N GLY A 257 -18.03 -19.27 0.89
CA GLY A 257 -18.77 -18.00 0.95
C GLY A 257 -18.61 -17.20 2.24
N ALA A 258 -18.42 -17.86 3.39
CA ALA A 258 -18.19 -17.16 4.66
C ALA A 258 -16.82 -16.50 4.66
N ARG A 259 -15.80 -17.19 4.12
CA ARG A 259 -14.48 -16.63 3.95
C ARG A 259 -14.46 -15.50 2.91
N VAL A 260 -15.16 -15.64 1.79
CA VAL A 260 -15.32 -14.55 0.80
C VAL A 260 -15.89 -13.29 1.44
N ALA A 261 -16.96 -13.42 2.24
CA ALA A 261 -17.55 -12.28 2.95
C ALA A 261 -16.57 -11.63 3.93
N ALA A 262 -15.74 -12.42 4.63
CA ALA A 262 -14.70 -11.89 5.51
C ALA A 262 -13.62 -11.12 4.73
N LEU A 263 -13.12 -11.67 3.61
CA LEU A 263 -12.09 -11.01 2.79
C LEU A 263 -12.59 -9.71 2.16
N LYS A 264 -13.86 -9.69 1.73
CA LYS A 264 -14.55 -8.47 1.31
C LYS A 264 -14.57 -7.43 2.44
N SER A 265 -14.97 -7.84 3.65
CA SER A 265 -14.96 -6.96 4.83
C SER A 265 -13.56 -6.44 5.14
N TYR A 266 -12.53 -7.26 5.03
CA TYR A 266 -11.14 -6.83 5.27
C TYR A 266 -10.72 -5.72 4.31
N ALA A 267 -11.05 -5.87 3.01
CA ALA A 267 -10.79 -4.84 2.02
C ALA A 267 -11.56 -3.55 2.33
N GLN A 268 -12.87 -3.63 2.57
CA GLN A 268 -13.71 -2.47 2.92
C GLN A 268 -13.19 -1.71 4.15
N HIS A 269 -12.88 -2.42 5.24
CA HIS A 269 -12.34 -1.80 6.46
C HIS A 269 -10.95 -1.21 6.25
N TYR A 270 -10.10 -1.83 5.43
CA TYR A 270 -8.80 -1.27 5.11
C TYR A 270 -8.91 0.07 4.38
N LEU A 271 -9.81 0.19 3.40
CA LEU A 271 -10.06 1.44 2.67
C LEU A 271 -10.60 2.53 3.59
N LEU A 272 -11.54 2.16 4.49
CA LEU A 272 -12.03 3.07 5.51
C LEU A 272 -10.91 3.52 6.45
N ASP A 273 -10.05 2.60 6.91
CA ASP A 273 -8.88 2.92 7.74
C ASP A 273 -7.97 3.94 7.04
N GLN A 274 -7.68 3.77 5.73
CA GLN A 274 -6.87 4.74 4.96
C GLN A 274 -7.51 6.12 4.89
N SER A 275 -8.84 6.18 4.75
CA SER A 275 -9.58 7.45 4.75
C SER A 275 -9.60 8.11 6.12
N LEU A 276 -9.75 7.32 7.19
CA LEU A 276 -9.67 7.79 8.56
C LEU A 276 -8.27 8.31 8.92
N GLN A 277 -7.19 7.70 8.43
CA GLN A 277 -5.84 8.23 8.62
C GLN A 277 -5.72 9.69 8.17
N ARG A 278 -6.40 10.07 7.08
CA ARG A 278 -6.45 11.48 6.64
C ARG A 278 -7.30 12.36 7.55
N ALA A 279 -8.44 11.85 7.99
CA ALA A 279 -9.31 12.56 8.93
C ALA A 279 -8.62 12.87 10.26
N TYR A 280 -7.64 12.05 10.66
CA TYR A 280 -6.84 12.22 11.87
C TYR A 280 -5.37 12.53 11.58
N ALA A 281 -5.04 13.06 10.40
CA ALA A 281 -3.65 13.32 10.00
C ALA A 281 -2.93 14.33 10.91
N SER A 282 -3.68 15.15 11.67
CA SER A 282 -3.18 16.08 12.67
C SER A 282 -3.35 15.54 14.11
N GLY A 283 -3.63 14.25 14.32
CA GLY A 283 -3.98 13.71 15.65
C GLY A 283 -5.30 14.25 16.22
N GLN A 284 -5.95 15.18 15.52
CA GLN A 284 -7.28 15.70 15.81
C GLN A 284 -8.19 15.40 14.62
N ARG A 285 -9.48 15.19 14.89
CA ARG A 285 -10.47 14.92 13.85
C ARG A 285 -10.74 16.17 13.02
N ASP A 286 -10.38 16.13 11.74
CA ASP A 286 -10.93 17.03 10.73
C ASP A 286 -12.38 16.60 10.42
N ALA A 287 -13.34 17.47 10.75
CA ALA A 287 -14.76 17.15 10.61
C ALA A 287 -15.21 16.96 9.15
N ALA A 288 -14.62 17.71 8.21
CA ALA A 288 -14.98 17.62 6.80
C ALA A 288 -14.43 16.32 6.19
N VAL A 289 -13.14 16.03 6.43
CA VAL A 289 -12.50 14.80 5.93
C VAL A 289 -13.10 13.56 6.60
N HIS A 290 -13.46 13.64 7.88
CA HIS A 290 -14.17 12.55 8.57
C HIS A 290 -15.54 12.28 7.95
N ALA A 291 -16.33 13.32 7.67
CA ALA A 291 -17.63 13.17 7.01
C ALA A 291 -17.48 12.52 5.61
N GLU A 292 -16.47 12.91 4.84
CA GLU A 292 -16.16 12.28 3.55
C GLU A 292 -15.76 10.79 3.71
N ALA A 293 -14.97 10.45 4.73
CA ALA A 293 -14.62 9.06 5.04
C ALA A 293 -15.83 8.21 5.43
N MET A 294 -16.78 8.77 6.21
CA MET A 294 -18.04 8.09 6.56
C MET A 294 -18.95 7.91 5.33
N ALA A 295 -19.01 8.92 4.45
CA ALA A 295 -19.75 8.80 3.19
C ALA A 295 -19.14 7.73 2.26
N MET A 296 -17.81 7.63 2.22
CA MET A 296 -17.12 6.53 1.53
C MET A 296 -17.49 5.17 2.12
N ALA A 297 -17.50 5.03 3.46
CA ALA A 297 -17.90 3.78 4.12
C ALA A 297 -19.28 3.29 3.64
N GLN A 298 -20.24 4.21 3.51
CA GLN A 298 -21.58 3.89 3.01
C GLN A 298 -21.56 3.40 1.55
N ARG A 299 -20.77 4.06 0.68
CA ARG A 299 -20.63 3.65 -0.74
C ARG A 299 -19.95 2.28 -0.88
N LEU A 300 -18.97 1.99 0.00
CA LEU A 300 -18.38 0.66 0.13
C LEU A 300 -19.36 -0.40 0.62
N GLY A 301 -20.56 -0.04 1.08
CA GLY A 301 -21.55 -0.95 1.63
C GLY A 301 -21.33 -1.29 3.11
N ILE A 302 -20.55 -0.48 3.84
CA ILE A 302 -20.41 -0.56 5.29
C ILE A 302 -21.56 0.24 5.91
N ASP A 303 -22.37 -0.39 6.75
CA ASP A 303 -23.45 0.32 7.43
C ASP A 303 -22.91 1.34 8.45
N ALA A 304 -23.73 2.34 8.81
CA ALA A 304 -23.32 3.43 9.68
C ALA A 304 -22.86 2.97 11.07
N THR A 305 -23.45 1.91 11.62
CA THR A 305 -23.08 1.39 12.95
C THR A 305 -21.71 0.74 12.88
N GLU A 306 -21.45 -0.06 11.84
CA GLU A 306 -20.15 -0.69 11.65
C GLU A 306 -19.06 0.32 11.28
N ALA A 307 -19.38 1.37 10.50
CA ALA A 307 -18.45 2.47 10.22
C ALA A 307 -18.05 3.23 11.49
N GLU A 308 -19.00 3.50 12.39
CA GLU A 308 -18.71 4.12 13.69
C GLU A 308 -17.84 3.20 14.56
N ARG A 309 -18.11 1.89 14.58
CA ARG A 309 -17.27 0.92 15.28
C ARG A 309 -15.86 0.88 14.69
N ALA A 310 -15.72 0.96 13.37
CA ALA A 310 -14.43 1.03 12.69
C ALA A 310 -13.66 2.31 13.09
N ASP A 311 -14.32 3.48 13.15
CA ASP A 311 -13.72 4.73 13.66
C ASP A 311 -13.26 4.59 15.12
N ILE A 312 -14.04 3.96 15.99
CA ILE A 312 -13.66 3.71 17.39
C ILE A 312 -12.43 2.80 17.45
N ARG A 313 -12.42 1.69 16.70
CA ARG A 313 -11.28 0.77 16.63
C ARG A 313 -10.03 1.48 16.10
N PHE A 314 -10.20 2.29 15.06
CA PHE A 314 -9.15 3.12 14.49
C PHE A 314 -8.55 4.04 15.55
N ARG A 315 -9.37 4.86 16.22
CA ARG A 315 -8.87 5.78 17.25
C ARG A 315 -8.16 5.06 18.39
N LYS A 316 -8.68 3.92 18.84
CA LYS A 316 -7.99 3.08 19.84
C LYS A 316 -6.64 2.59 19.36
N ARG A 317 -6.55 2.10 18.11
CA ARG A 317 -5.31 1.58 17.50
C ARG A 317 -4.21 2.64 17.38
N TYR A 318 -4.61 3.90 17.14
CA TYR A 318 -3.72 5.05 16.94
C TYR A 318 -3.56 5.94 18.19
N GLY A 319 -4.07 5.53 19.36
CA GLY A 319 -3.90 6.28 20.61
C GLY A 319 -4.58 7.67 20.61
N LEU A 320 -5.72 7.78 19.93
CA LEU A 320 -6.48 9.03 19.76
C LEU A 320 -7.67 9.16 20.75
N VAL A 321 -7.73 8.30 21.76
CA VAL A 321 -8.79 8.25 22.79
C VAL A 321 -8.18 8.45 24.17
#